data_AF-A0A928AUL3-F1
#
_entry.id   AF-A0A928AUL3-F1
#
_cell.length_a   1.000
_cell.length_b   1.000
_cell.length_c   1.000
_cell.angle_alpha   90.00
_cell.angle_beta   90.00
_cell.angle_gamma   90.00
#
_symmetry.space_group_name_H-M   'P 1'
#
loop_
_entity.id
_entity.type
_entity.pdbx_description
1 polymer ?
#
loop_
_entity_poly.entity_id
_entity_poly.type
_entity_poly.pdbx_seq_one_letter_code
_entity_poly.pdbx_strand_id
1 'polypeptide(L)'
;MSTTLKYSRRATHEVSFGGVTIGGQHPIAVQSMTNTPTADVELSVAQTMRIADAGAEIVRLTAQGRREGEALSPIMAELRTRGCRAAIVADIHFTPEIAMIAAEAVDKVRINPGNFRTSNGELERLIEICRRRGVALRIGVNHGSLAKRIFDEWGDTPEGMVASAMEFLRMCRKADFHDVVVSMKSSNTRVMVHAYRLLVEAMEREGMTYPLHLGVTEAGDGIEGRIKSAVGIGALLADGIGDTLRVSLTEAPENEVPVGRFLANYFEGRTAHFEVDNTAHYSPTTFKARTNHKPITHSEITSEYRVVEATSDNPTHEWRAAILNNPTTEGIVIKRRYESSDKEIVALSAAADMGQLLIDGLAEGVWIDAPHLTAEDVNDMELMLLQASRLRFTRTEYIACPSCGRTLYDIQTTLAAIKARTSHLKDLKIGVMGCIVNGPGEMADADYGYVGSSPEHITLYRGREIVERNIHQSEALDHLIEIIKRDGRWHD
;
A
#
# COMPACT_ATOMS: atom_id res chain seq x y z
N MET A 1 -33.06 10.73 2.91
CA MET A 1 -32.49 11.59 3.98
C MET A 1 -31.20 12.12 3.40
N SER A 2 -30.99 13.44 3.42
CA SER A 2 -29.71 14.01 2.98
C SER A 2 -28.59 13.53 3.89
N THR A 3 -27.42 13.27 3.32
CA THR A 3 -26.20 12.88 4.02
C THR A 3 -25.15 13.97 3.83
N THR A 4 -24.63 14.53 4.93
CA THR A 4 -23.56 15.51 4.89
C THR A 4 -22.20 14.82 4.66
N LEU A 5 -21.58 15.08 3.53
CA LEU A 5 -20.20 14.73 3.23
C LEU A 5 -19.25 15.75 3.83
N LYS A 6 -18.39 15.31 4.75
CA LYS A 6 -17.33 16.12 5.34
C LYS A 6 -16.13 15.26 5.66
N TYR A 7 -14.94 15.85 5.64
CA TYR A 7 -13.77 15.17 6.16
C TYR A 7 -13.89 15.00 7.68
N SER A 8 -13.68 13.78 8.16
CA SER A 8 -13.59 13.47 9.59
C SER A 8 -12.74 12.23 9.75
N ARG A 9 -11.74 12.28 10.62
CA ARG A 9 -10.99 11.06 10.98
C ARG A 9 -11.93 10.04 11.62
N ARG A 10 -11.77 8.77 11.22
CA ARG A 10 -12.44 7.63 11.84
C ARG A 10 -11.99 7.51 13.29
N ALA A 11 -12.93 7.32 14.21
CA ALA A 11 -12.61 7.10 15.61
C ALA A 11 -11.95 5.73 15.82
N THR A 12 -10.80 5.73 16.49
CA THR A 12 -10.04 4.54 16.88
C THR A 12 -9.60 4.65 18.33
N HIS A 13 -9.37 3.53 19.01
CA HIS A 13 -8.71 3.58 20.32
C HIS A 13 -7.19 3.72 20.16
N GLU A 14 -6.55 4.19 21.22
CA GLU A 14 -5.11 4.40 21.25
C GLU A 14 -4.36 3.10 21.48
N VAL A 15 -3.23 2.95 20.77
CA VAL A 15 -2.27 1.87 20.98
C VAL A 15 -0.89 2.49 21.12
N SER A 16 -0.26 2.28 22.28
CA SER A 16 1.04 2.88 22.62
C SER A 16 2.14 1.82 22.64
N PHE A 17 3.26 2.09 21.98
CA PHE A 17 4.44 1.22 21.94
C PHE A 17 5.69 2.02 21.58
N GLY A 18 6.83 1.72 22.21
CA GLY A 18 8.12 2.32 21.84
C GLY A 18 8.16 3.85 21.91
N GLY A 19 7.35 4.47 22.78
CA GLY A 19 7.24 5.93 22.91
C GLY A 19 6.35 6.60 21.85
N VAL A 20 5.70 5.83 20.98
CA VAL A 20 4.74 6.30 19.99
C VAL A 20 3.33 5.86 20.39
N THR A 21 2.35 6.74 20.21
CA THR A 21 0.92 6.41 20.33
C THR A 21 0.26 6.66 18.99
N ILE A 22 -0.48 5.66 18.50
CA ILE A 22 -1.30 5.78 17.28
C ILE A 22 -2.77 5.57 17.64
N GLY A 23 -3.66 6.10 16.81
CA GLY A 23 -5.10 6.06 17.04
C GLY A 23 -5.61 7.24 17.86
N GLY A 24 -6.90 7.24 18.20
CA GLY A 24 -7.52 8.33 18.93
C GLY A 24 -7.44 9.65 18.16
N GLN A 25 -6.92 10.69 18.81
CA GLN A 25 -6.70 12.01 18.21
C GLN A 25 -5.22 12.27 17.84
N HIS A 26 -4.36 11.25 17.94
CA HIS A 26 -2.94 11.40 17.61
C HIS A 26 -2.73 11.60 16.11
N PRO A 27 -1.72 12.40 15.69
CA PRO A 27 -1.32 12.51 14.29
C PRO A 27 -1.02 11.16 13.67
N ILE A 28 -1.19 11.06 12.35
CA ILE A 28 -0.91 9.83 11.60
C ILE A 28 0.61 9.60 11.58
N ALA A 29 1.06 8.53 12.24
CA ALA A 29 2.48 8.21 12.32
C ALA A 29 3.03 7.67 10.99
N VAL A 30 4.22 8.12 10.58
CA VAL A 30 4.90 7.67 9.37
C VAL A 30 5.86 6.53 9.71
N GLN A 31 5.83 5.47 8.91
CA GLN A 31 6.74 4.35 9.05
C GLN A 31 7.53 4.10 7.76
N SER A 32 8.69 3.48 7.92
CA SER A 32 9.49 2.90 6.83
C SER A 32 10.09 1.55 7.29
N MET A 33 10.81 0.86 6.42
CA MET A 33 11.36 -0.47 6.67
C MET A 33 12.79 -0.59 6.16
N THR A 34 13.67 -1.16 6.98
CA THR A 34 15.04 -1.45 6.55
C THR A 34 15.07 -2.47 5.41
N ASN A 35 16.06 -2.33 4.54
CA ASN A 35 16.39 -3.31 3.51
C ASN A 35 17.77 -3.97 3.71
N THR A 36 18.47 -3.65 4.78
CA THR A 36 19.67 -4.39 5.22
C THR A 36 19.31 -5.78 5.78
N PRO A 37 20.22 -6.76 5.68
CA PRO A 37 20.07 -8.03 6.39
C PRO A 37 20.01 -7.78 7.90
N THR A 38 18.90 -8.14 8.57
CA THR A 38 18.71 -7.88 10.00
C THR A 38 19.76 -8.56 10.89
N ALA A 39 20.34 -9.68 10.43
CA ALA A 39 21.42 -10.34 11.15
C ALA A 39 22.73 -9.51 11.17
N ASP A 40 22.88 -8.54 10.27
CA ASP A 40 23.94 -7.53 10.32
C ASP A 40 23.49 -6.37 11.22
N VAL A 41 23.91 -6.42 12.48
CA VAL A 41 23.54 -5.46 13.52
C VAL A 41 24.00 -4.06 13.15
N GLU A 42 25.23 -3.90 12.65
CA GLU A 42 25.81 -2.59 12.37
C GLU A 42 25.08 -1.90 11.21
N LEU A 43 24.86 -2.62 10.10
CA LEU A 43 24.12 -2.09 8.95
C LEU A 43 22.67 -1.77 9.31
N SER A 44 22.03 -2.64 10.09
CA SER A 44 20.63 -2.45 10.52
C SER A 44 20.47 -1.26 11.44
N VAL A 45 21.39 -1.05 12.38
CA VAL A 45 21.42 0.14 13.24
C VAL A 45 21.64 1.38 12.38
N ALA A 46 22.64 1.38 11.51
CA ALA A 46 22.98 2.53 10.67
C ALA A 46 21.83 2.96 9.76
N GLN A 47 21.14 2.01 9.12
CA GLN A 47 19.99 2.33 8.27
C GLN A 47 18.76 2.74 9.09
N THR A 48 18.52 2.12 10.24
CA THR A 48 17.43 2.52 11.13
C THR A 48 17.60 3.97 11.59
N MET A 49 18.82 4.39 11.92
CA MET A 49 19.12 5.78 12.24
C MET A 49 18.80 6.72 11.07
N ARG A 50 19.23 6.39 9.84
CA ARG A 50 18.91 7.23 8.65
C ARG A 50 17.42 7.38 8.42
N ILE A 51 16.66 6.28 8.57
CA ILE A 51 15.20 6.32 8.43
C ILE A 51 14.56 7.18 9.54
N ALA A 52 15.04 7.06 10.78
CA ALA A 52 14.56 7.87 11.89
C ALA A 52 14.92 9.36 11.72
N ASP A 53 16.13 9.66 11.23
CA ASP A 53 16.62 11.01 10.94
C ASP A 53 15.83 11.67 9.79
N ALA A 54 15.35 10.88 8.83
CA ALA A 54 14.40 11.34 7.81
C ALA A 54 13.01 11.66 8.38
N GLY A 55 12.76 11.33 9.66
CA GLY A 55 11.56 11.71 10.40
C GLY A 55 10.52 10.60 10.56
N ALA A 56 10.87 9.32 10.37
CA ALA A 56 9.94 8.22 10.63
C ALA A 56 9.81 7.96 12.14
N GLU A 57 8.58 7.92 12.65
CA GLU A 57 8.31 7.57 14.05
C GLU A 57 8.48 6.07 14.31
N ILE A 58 8.36 5.25 13.28
CA ILE A 58 8.34 3.78 13.40
C ILE A 58 9.23 3.17 12.31
N VAL A 59 10.16 2.32 12.71
CA VAL A 59 11.06 1.61 11.78
C VAL A 59 10.87 0.10 11.90
N ARG A 60 10.71 -0.56 10.76
CA ARG A 60 10.49 -2.00 10.68
C ARG A 60 11.72 -2.74 10.20
N LEU A 61 12.02 -3.89 10.80
CA LEU A 61 13.08 -4.81 10.38
C LEU A 61 12.48 -6.19 10.10
N THR A 62 12.97 -6.87 9.06
CA THR A 62 12.49 -8.23 8.75
C THR A 62 13.10 -9.25 9.71
N ALA A 63 12.30 -10.21 10.20
CA ALA A 63 12.83 -11.37 10.93
C ALA A 63 12.27 -12.65 10.30
N GLN A 64 13.12 -13.35 9.56
CA GLN A 64 12.74 -14.57 8.84
C GLN A 64 13.04 -15.83 9.64
N GLY A 65 14.18 -15.84 10.33
CA GLY A 65 14.63 -16.97 11.13
C GLY A 65 15.18 -16.53 12.47
N ARG A 66 15.74 -17.52 13.16
CA ARG A 66 16.27 -17.38 14.52
C ARG A 66 17.41 -16.36 14.59
N ARG A 67 18.30 -16.34 13.59
CA ARG A 67 19.44 -15.41 13.54
C ARG A 67 18.98 -13.95 13.52
N GLU A 68 18.00 -13.61 12.68
CA GLU A 68 17.45 -12.25 12.63
C GLU A 68 16.68 -11.94 13.91
N GLY A 69 15.90 -12.88 14.44
CA GLY A 69 15.17 -12.71 15.70
C GLY A 69 16.08 -12.43 16.89
N GLU A 70 17.18 -13.16 17.02
CA GLU A 70 18.19 -12.97 18.07
C GLU A 70 18.99 -11.67 17.90
N ALA A 71 19.20 -11.20 16.66
CA ALA A 71 19.87 -9.94 16.36
C ALA A 71 19.05 -8.69 16.75
N LEU A 72 17.73 -8.80 16.90
CA LEU A 72 16.88 -7.67 17.29
C LEU A 72 17.24 -7.09 18.66
N SER A 73 17.63 -7.93 19.62
CA SER A 73 18.00 -7.47 20.97
C SER A 73 19.25 -6.57 20.97
N PRO A 74 20.41 -6.97 20.40
CA PRO A 74 21.56 -6.07 20.29
C PRO A 74 21.29 -4.83 19.42
N ILE A 75 20.49 -4.95 18.34
CA ILE A 75 20.06 -3.78 17.55
C ILE A 75 19.29 -2.78 18.41
N MET A 76 18.31 -3.26 19.18
CA MET A 76 17.52 -2.41 20.10
C MET A 76 18.42 -1.71 21.12
N ALA A 77 19.34 -2.44 21.76
CA ALA A 77 20.26 -1.86 22.75
C ALA A 77 21.14 -0.75 22.16
N GLU A 78 21.71 -0.99 20.97
CA GLU A 78 22.56 -0.02 20.29
C GLU A 78 21.77 1.22 19.85
N LEU A 79 20.56 1.04 19.28
CA LEU A 79 19.69 2.15 18.88
C LEU A 79 19.33 3.04 20.07
N ARG A 80 18.99 2.45 21.22
CA ARG A 80 18.68 3.22 22.43
C ARG A 80 19.92 3.92 23.00
N THR A 81 21.09 3.28 22.93
CA THR A 81 22.37 3.91 23.33
C THR A 81 22.69 5.12 22.46
N ARG A 82 22.36 5.07 21.16
CA ARG A 82 22.50 6.20 20.23
C ARG A 82 21.36 7.22 20.30
N GLY A 83 20.42 7.08 21.25
CA GLY A 83 19.33 8.02 21.46
C GLY A 83 18.19 7.93 20.43
N CYS A 84 18.11 6.85 19.65
CA CYS A 84 17.02 6.65 18.70
C CYS A 84 15.68 6.49 19.42
N ARG A 85 14.72 7.36 19.09
CA ARG A 85 13.37 7.38 19.66
C ARG A 85 12.32 6.68 18.81
N ALA A 86 12.66 6.26 17.60
CA ALA A 86 11.71 5.54 16.75
C ALA A 86 11.33 4.21 17.41
N ALA A 87 10.04 3.87 17.30
CA ALA A 87 9.54 2.57 17.71
C ALA A 87 9.96 1.50 16.70
N ILE A 88 10.46 0.38 17.19
CA ILE A 88 11.02 -0.69 16.37
C ILE A 88 10.02 -1.84 16.23
N VAL A 89 9.82 -2.25 14.98
CA VAL A 89 8.85 -3.29 14.62
C VAL A 89 9.56 -4.49 14.01
N ALA A 90 9.32 -5.68 14.56
CA ALA A 90 9.75 -6.92 13.91
C ALA A 90 8.68 -7.40 12.90
N ASP A 91 9.07 -7.57 11.64
CA ASP A 91 8.22 -8.12 10.58
C ASP A 91 8.43 -9.63 10.46
N ILE A 92 7.53 -10.41 11.06
CA ILE A 92 7.68 -11.87 11.17
C ILE A 92 7.14 -12.57 9.93
N HIS A 93 7.88 -13.59 9.50
CA HIS A 93 7.52 -14.46 8.38
C HIS A 93 7.47 -15.93 8.81
N PHE A 94 6.43 -16.65 8.40
CA PHE A 94 6.19 -18.10 8.48
C PHE A 94 6.22 -18.81 9.85
N THR A 95 7.03 -18.36 10.80
CA THR A 95 7.40 -19.16 11.97
C THR A 95 6.96 -18.45 13.25
N PRO A 96 5.90 -18.94 13.94
CA PRO A 96 5.40 -18.35 15.19
C PRO A 96 6.46 -18.25 16.29
N GLU A 97 7.42 -19.18 16.35
CA GLU A 97 8.53 -19.15 17.30
C GLU A 97 9.37 -17.88 17.19
N ILE A 98 9.60 -17.39 15.97
CA ILE A 98 10.38 -16.16 15.74
C ILE A 98 9.62 -14.92 16.22
N ALA A 99 8.28 -14.94 16.16
CA ALA A 99 7.46 -13.87 16.75
C ALA A 99 7.65 -13.80 18.26
N MET A 100 7.74 -14.95 18.94
CA MET A 100 7.96 -15.02 20.39
C MET A 100 9.34 -14.48 20.78
N ILE A 101 10.39 -14.88 20.04
CA ILE A 101 11.75 -14.36 20.25
C ILE A 101 11.79 -12.84 20.04
N ALA A 102 11.21 -12.37 18.94
CA ALA A 102 11.20 -10.95 18.61
C ALA A 102 10.41 -10.12 19.64
N ALA A 103 9.27 -10.61 20.13
CA ALA A 103 8.44 -9.93 21.12
C ALA A 103 9.16 -9.69 22.46
N GLU A 104 10.23 -10.42 22.77
CA GLU A 104 11.05 -10.13 23.94
C GLU A 104 11.94 -8.89 23.73
N ALA A 105 12.25 -8.52 22.50
CA ALA A 105 13.21 -7.48 22.15
C ALA A 105 12.58 -6.17 21.69
N VAL A 106 11.61 -6.21 20.78
CA VAL A 106 11.11 -5.02 20.05
C VAL A 106 9.88 -4.38 20.68
N ASP A 107 9.49 -3.20 20.20
CA ASP A 107 8.31 -2.47 20.70
C ASP A 107 6.97 -2.98 20.11
N LYS A 108 7.02 -3.54 18.90
CA LYS A 108 5.84 -4.09 18.20
C LYS A 108 6.20 -5.26 17.32
N VAL A 109 5.34 -6.28 17.24
CA VAL A 109 5.51 -7.41 16.32
C VAL A 109 4.43 -7.36 15.24
N ARG A 110 4.80 -7.51 13.97
CA ARG A 110 3.84 -7.80 12.89
C ARG A 110 3.81 -9.28 12.60
N ILE A 111 2.61 -9.83 12.55
CA ILE A 111 2.34 -11.17 12.03
C ILE A 111 1.46 -11.12 10.77
N ASN A 112 1.51 -12.18 9.98
CA ASN A 112 0.55 -12.46 8.92
C ASN A 112 -0.32 -13.64 9.34
N PRO A 113 -1.66 -13.48 9.47
CA PRO A 113 -2.59 -14.57 9.75
C PRO A 113 -2.38 -15.83 8.92
N GLY A 114 -2.01 -15.69 7.64
CA GLY A 114 -1.77 -16.81 6.73
C GLY A 114 -0.74 -17.84 7.23
N ASN A 115 0.14 -17.43 8.14
CA ASN A 115 1.25 -18.24 8.65
C ASN A 115 0.99 -18.86 10.03
N PHE A 116 -0.12 -18.50 10.70
CA PHE A 116 -0.40 -18.92 12.07
C PHE A 116 -1.51 -19.97 12.09
N ARG A 117 -1.35 -21.01 12.92
CA ARG A 117 -2.40 -22.01 13.13
C ARG A 117 -3.29 -21.58 14.28
N THR A 118 -4.57 -21.36 13.99
CA THR A 118 -5.56 -20.94 15.00
C THR A 118 -5.90 -22.03 16.02
N SER A 119 -5.57 -23.30 15.76
CA SER A 119 -5.88 -24.44 16.64
C SER A 119 -4.85 -24.72 17.74
N ASN A 120 -3.63 -24.18 17.62
CA ASN A 120 -2.47 -24.65 18.40
C ASN A 120 -2.05 -23.70 19.54
N GLY A 121 -2.86 -22.69 19.86
CA GLY A 121 -2.53 -21.72 20.91
C GLY A 121 -1.30 -20.84 20.59
N GLU A 122 -0.92 -20.72 19.31
CA GLU A 122 0.28 -19.97 18.90
C GLU A 122 0.11 -18.47 19.10
N LEU A 123 -1.07 -17.95 18.74
CA LEU A 123 -1.40 -16.54 18.92
C LEU A 123 -1.55 -16.19 20.40
N GLU A 124 -2.19 -17.06 21.18
CA GLU A 124 -2.40 -16.88 22.62
C GLU A 124 -1.07 -16.77 23.37
N ARG A 125 -0.11 -17.64 23.08
CA ARG A 125 1.25 -17.57 23.64
C ARG A 125 1.97 -16.27 23.25
N LEU A 126 1.82 -15.81 22.01
CA LEU A 126 2.38 -14.53 21.59
C LEU A 126 1.73 -13.35 22.34
N ILE A 127 0.41 -13.38 22.51
CA ILE A 127 -0.35 -12.38 23.25
C ILE A 127 0.11 -12.30 24.71
N GLU A 128 0.38 -13.45 25.35
CA GLU A 128 0.92 -13.50 26.72
C GLU A 128 2.26 -12.78 26.85
N ILE A 129 3.19 -13.01 25.91
CA ILE A 129 4.49 -12.32 25.86
C ILE A 129 4.28 -10.82 25.62
N CYS A 130 3.43 -10.47 24.64
CA CYS A 130 3.13 -9.10 24.29
C CYS A 130 2.58 -8.32 25.49
N ARG A 131 1.61 -8.88 26.20
CA ARG A 131 1.04 -8.30 27.42
C ARG A 131 2.09 -8.11 28.51
N ARG A 132 2.92 -9.13 28.77
CA ARG A 132 3.96 -9.06 29.80
C ARG A 132 5.03 -8.00 29.49
N ARG A 133 5.37 -7.81 28.21
CA ARG A 133 6.42 -6.90 27.76
C ARG A 133 5.91 -5.50 27.41
N GLY A 134 4.60 -5.29 27.30
CA GLY A 134 4.02 -4.05 26.79
C GLY A 134 4.30 -3.84 25.30
N VAL A 135 4.28 -4.93 24.53
CA VAL A 135 4.56 -4.94 23.09
C VAL A 135 3.26 -4.98 22.31
N ALA A 136 3.12 -4.11 21.32
CA ALA A 136 1.94 -4.11 20.45
C ALA A 136 2.00 -5.22 19.40
N LEU A 137 0.85 -5.65 18.90
CA LEU A 137 0.72 -6.61 17.81
C LEU A 137 0.14 -5.93 16.56
N ARG A 138 0.71 -6.19 15.39
CA ARG A 138 0.07 -5.87 14.10
C ARG A 138 -0.38 -7.13 13.40
N ILE A 139 -1.68 -7.24 13.15
CA ILE A 139 -2.28 -8.24 12.27
C ILE A 139 -2.25 -7.68 10.84
N GLY A 140 -1.33 -8.17 10.01
CA GLY A 140 -1.14 -7.64 8.65
C GLY A 140 -1.46 -8.67 7.57
N VAL A 141 -2.63 -8.53 6.96
CA VAL A 141 -3.09 -9.36 5.83
C VAL A 141 -2.60 -8.75 4.52
N ASN A 142 -1.95 -9.56 3.69
CA ASN A 142 -1.57 -9.18 2.32
C ASN A 142 -2.36 -10.01 1.31
N HIS A 143 -2.85 -9.36 0.27
CA HIS A 143 -3.40 -10.00 -0.93
C HIS A 143 -2.37 -10.98 -1.51
N GLY A 144 -2.80 -12.16 -1.97
CA GLY A 144 -1.92 -13.22 -2.45
C GLY A 144 -1.26 -14.08 -1.37
N SER A 145 -1.50 -13.83 -0.08
CA SER A 145 -0.91 -14.60 1.04
C SER A 145 -1.93 -15.11 2.06
N LEU A 146 -3.20 -15.24 1.65
CA LEU A 146 -4.25 -15.76 2.52
C LEU A 146 -3.99 -17.22 2.89
N ALA A 147 -4.38 -17.59 4.11
CA ALA A 147 -4.36 -19.00 4.52
C ALA A 147 -5.19 -19.83 3.53
N LYS A 148 -4.73 -21.05 3.21
CA LYS A 148 -5.40 -21.94 2.25
C LYS A 148 -6.91 -22.09 2.51
N ARG A 149 -7.32 -22.26 3.78
CA ARG A 149 -8.74 -22.37 4.16
C ARG A 149 -9.55 -21.12 3.80
N ILE A 150 -8.99 -19.94 4.03
CA ILE A 150 -9.66 -18.67 3.69
C ILE A 150 -9.72 -18.53 2.17
N PHE A 151 -8.63 -18.82 1.46
CA PHE A 151 -8.60 -18.79 0.00
C PHE A 151 -9.60 -19.77 -0.63
N ASP A 152 -9.68 -21.00 -0.13
CA ASP A 152 -10.59 -22.03 -0.67
C ASP A 152 -12.07 -21.64 -0.46
N GLU A 153 -12.40 -20.86 0.57
CA GLU A 153 -13.77 -20.42 0.88
C GLU A 153 -14.15 -19.06 0.24
N TRP A 154 -13.24 -18.08 0.23
CA TRP A 154 -13.51 -16.69 -0.16
C TRP A 154 -12.76 -16.24 -1.42
N GLY A 155 -11.80 -17.03 -1.89
CA GLY A 155 -10.83 -16.61 -2.90
C GLY A 155 -9.84 -15.56 -2.37
N ASP A 156 -9.00 -15.07 -3.29
CA ASP A 156 -8.10 -13.93 -3.05
C ASP A 156 -8.86 -12.63 -3.34
N THR A 157 -9.79 -12.30 -2.45
CA THR A 157 -10.75 -11.20 -2.58
C THR A 157 -10.65 -10.24 -1.39
N PRO A 158 -11.13 -8.98 -1.51
CA PRO A 158 -11.28 -8.09 -0.36
C PRO A 158 -11.99 -8.74 0.83
N GLU A 159 -13.07 -9.49 0.56
CA GLU A 159 -13.85 -10.22 1.56
C GLU A 159 -13.03 -11.31 2.25
N GLY A 160 -12.26 -12.09 1.48
CA GLY A 160 -11.35 -13.10 2.03
C GLY A 160 -10.27 -12.49 2.92
N MET A 161 -9.71 -11.34 2.52
CA MET A 161 -8.78 -10.60 3.37
C MET A 161 -9.46 -10.18 4.69
N VAL A 162 -10.69 -9.67 4.63
CA VAL A 162 -11.44 -9.21 5.82
C VAL A 162 -11.76 -10.38 6.74
N ALA A 163 -12.18 -11.51 6.19
CA ALA A 163 -12.42 -12.74 6.94
C ALA A 163 -11.17 -13.17 7.71
N SER A 164 -10.00 -13.12 7.07
CA SER A 164 -8.71 -13.44 7.69
C SER A 164 -8.35 -12.48 8.83
N ALA A 165 -8.52 -11.17 8.63
CA ALA A 165 -8.25 -10.18 9.67
C ALA A 165 -9.21 -10.34 10.87
N MET A 166 -10.52 -10.40 10.61
CA MET A 166 -11.55 -10.47 11.65
C MET A 166 -11.45 -11.75 12.50
N GLU A 167 -11.01 -12.88 11.93
CA GLU A 167 -10.73 -14.09 12.69
C GLU A 167 -9.72 -13.83 13.82
N PHE A 168 -8.58 -13.21 13.49
CA PHE A 168 -7.53 -12.93 14.46
C PHE A 168 -7.92 -11.82 15.44
N LEU A 169 -8.69 -10.81 15.00
CA LEU A 169 -9.20 -9.77 15.89
C LEU A 169 -10.18 -10.32 16.93
N ARG A 170 -11.05 -11.26 16.54
CA ARG A 170 -11.95 -11.95 17.48
C ARG A 170 -11.16 -12.77 18.50
N MET A 171 -10.06 -13.40 18.09
CA MET A 171 -9.16 -14.12 19.02
C MET A 171 -8.49 -13.15 20.01
N CYS A 172 -7.96 -12.01 19.53
CA CYS A 172 -7.37 -10.99 20.41
C CYS A 172 -8.39 -10.44 21.42
N ARG A 173 -9.62 -10.13 20.96
CA ARG A 173 -10.72 -9.69 21.83
C ARG A 173 -11.10 -10.76 22.85
N LYS A 174 -11.19 -12.04 22.45
CA LYS A 174 -11.46 -13.15 23.39
C LYS A 174 -10.38 -13.28 24.46
N ALA A 175 -9.14 -12.95 24.11
CA ALA A 175 -8.00 -12.94 25.02
C ALA A 175 -7.86 -11.62 25.80
N ASP A 176 -8.80 -10.67 25.68
CA ASP A 176 -8.75 -9.33 26.31
C ASP A 176 -7.43 -8.59 26.01
N PHE A 177 -6.98 -8.66 24.75
CA PHE A 177 -5.77 -8.00 24.27
C PHE A 177 -6.12 -7.00 23.18
N HIS A 178 -5.88 -5.71 23.47
CA HIS A 178 -6.33 -4.60 22.63
C HIS A 178 -5.20 -3.73 22.08
N ASP A 179 -3.93 -4.00 22.44
CA ASP A 179 -2.77 -3.33 21.83
C ASP A 179 -2.49 -3.87 20.42
N VAL A 180 -3.49 -3.73 19.54
CA VAL A 180 -3.56 -4.36 18.23
C VAL A 180 -3.75 -3.32 17.13
N VAL A 181 -2.96 -3.44 16.08
CA VAL A 181 -3.02 -2.64 14.85
C VAL A 181 -3.36 -3.56 13.68
N VAL A 182 -4.11 -3.07 12.69
CA VAL A 182 -4.51 -3.91 11.53
C VAL A 182 -4.05 -3.29 10.22
N SER A 183 -3.64 -4.12 9.26
CA SER A 183 -3.37 -3.66 7.88
C SER A 183 -3.88 -4.65 6.86
N MET A 184 -4.35 -4.11 5.74
CA MET A 184 -4.85 -4.82 4.56
C MET A 184 -4.05 -4.33 3.35
N LYS A 185 -3.13 -5.10 2.81
CA LYS A 185 -2.24 -4.59 1.74
C LYS A 185 -2.45 -5.31 0.42
N SER A 186 -2.37 -4.54 -0.66
CA SER A 186 -2.38 -5.02 -2.04
C SER A 186 -1.58 -4.06 -2.92
N SER A 187 -0.98 -4.58 -3.99
CA SER A 187 -0.42 -3.79 -5.10
C SER A 187 -1.51 -3.22 -6.00
N ASN A 188 -2.72 -3.75 -5.89
CA ASN A 188 -3.91 -3.24 -6.53
C ASN A 188 -4.61 -2.25 -5.59
N THR A 189 -4.46 -0.95 -5.89
CA THR A 189 -5.06 0.17 -5.15
C THR A 189 -6.55 0.00 -4.90
N ARG A 190 -7.31 -0.44 -5.92
CA ARG A 190 -8.75 -0.67 -5.82
C ARG A 190 -9.09 -1.80 -4.84
N VAL A 191 -8.38 -2.93 -4.91
CA VAL A 191 -8.54 -4.04 -3.95
C VAL A 191 -8.21 -3.57 -2.53
N MET A 192 -7.09 -2.86 -2.36
CA MET A 192 -6.67 -2.32 -1.06
C MET A 192 -7.76 -1.42 -0.46
N VAL A 193 -8.22 -0.41 -1.20
CA VAL A 193 -9.20 0.56 -0.69
C VAL A 193 -10.50 -0.12 -0.27
N HIS A 194 -11.05 -1.00 -1.11
CA HIS A 194 -12.26 -1.74 -0.76
C HIS A 194 -12.06 -2.64 0.47
N ALA A 195 -10.92 -3.32 0.57
CA ALA A 195 -10.64 -4.22 1.69
C ALA A 195 -10.56 -3.46 3.04
N TYR A 196 -9.99 -2.26 3.08
CA TYR A 196 -10.02 -1.44 4.29
C TYR A 196 -11.43 -0.97 4.65
N ARG A 197 -12.22 -0.52 3.66
CA ARG A 197 -13.59 -0.05 3.92
C ARG A 197 -14.48 -1.19 4.42
N LEU A 198 -14.40 -2.37 3.79
CA LEU A 198 -15.09 -3.58 4.27
C LEU A 198 -14.62 -4.02 5.65
N LEU A 199 -13.32 -3.89 5.96
CA LEU A 199 -12.79 -4.18 7.29
C LEU A 199 -13.37 -3.20 8.33
N VAL A 200 -13.45 -1.91 8.01
CA VAL A 200 -14.07 -0.90 8.88
C VAL A 200 -15.53 -1.25 9.16
N GLU A 201 -16.33 -1.54 8.13
CA GLU A 201 -17.73 -1.95 8.29
C GLU A 201 -17.87 -3.25 9.13
N ALA A 202 -16.95 -4.21 8.97
CA ALA A 202 -16.94 -5.44 9.75
C ALA A 202 -16.57 -5.19 11.22
N MET A 203 -15.57 -4.34 11.47
CA MET A 203 -15.17 -3.94 12.81
C MET A 203 -16.30 -3.18 13.52
N GLU A 204 -16.95 -2.24 12.85
CA GLU A 204 -18.06 -1.44 13.41
C GLU A 204 -19.26 -2.32 13.80
N ARG A 205 -19.64 -3.27 12.93
CA ARG A 205 -20.69 -4.26 13.26
C ARG A 205 -20.40 -5.08 14.52
N GLU A 206 -19.12 -5.26 14.85
CA GLU A 206 -18.69 -5.98 16.05
C GLU A 206 -18.21 -5.05 17.18
N GLY A 207 -18.39 -3.73 17.07
CA GLY A 207 -17.97 -2.77 18.09
C GLY A 207 -16.45 -2.68 18.29
N MET A 208 -15.66 -2.93 17.24
CA MET A 208 -14.19 -2.85 17.27
C MET A 208 -13.69 -1.51 16.69
N THR A 209 -12.70 -0.92 17.35
CA THR A 209 -12.15 0.41 16.98
C THR A 209 -10.63 0.39 16.78
N TYR A 210 -10.07 -0.74 16.34
CA TYR A 210 -8.62 -0.89 16.17
C TYR A 210 -8.04 0.13 15.17
N PRO A 211 -6.84 0.67 15.44
CA PRO A 211 -6.11 1.53 14.53
C PRO A 211 -5.61 0.79 13.28
N LEU A 212 -5.54 1.52 12.17
CA LEU A 212 -5.24 1.00 10.84
C LEU A 212 -3.89 1.51 10.33
N HIS A 213 -3.03 0.56 9.96
CA HIS A 213 -1.78 0.82 9.23
C HIS A 213 -2.05 0.76 7.73
N LEU A 214 -1.91 1.87 7.02
CA LEU A 214 -2.10 1.95 5.57
C LEU A 214 -0.81 1.65 4.79
N GLY A 215 -0.96 1.21 3.55
CA GLY A 215 0.14 1.18 2.59
C GLY A 215 -0.15 0.29 1.39
N VAL A 216 0.13 0.83 0.21
CA VAL A 216 0.18 0.07 -1.04
C VAL A 216 1.47 -0.75 -1.04
N THR A 217 1.39 -2.03 -1.40
CA THR A 217 2.58 -2.86 -1.60
C THR A 217 3.04 -2.76 -3.04
N GLU A 218 4.34 -2.94 -3.26
CA GLU A 218 4.95 -3.07 -4.57
C GLU A 218 4.59 -1.92 -5.52
N ALA A 219 4.72 -0.69 -5.01
CA ALA A 219 4.31 0.50 -5.75
C ALA A 219 5.26 0.81 -6.92
N GLY A 220 6.49 0.28 -6.90
CA GLY A 220 7.55 0.62 -7.84
C GLY A 220 8.43 1.75 -7.34
N ASP A 221 9.07 2.46 -8.28
CA ASP A 221 10.04 3.52 -8.05
C ASP A 221 9.60 4.85 -8.69
N GLY A 222 10.28 5.94 -8.30
CA GLY A 222 10.11 7.25 -8.91
C GLY A 222 8.71 7.84 -8.73
N ILE A 223 8.32 8.69 -9.67
CA ILE A 223 7.03 9.41 -9.61
C ILE A 223 5.83 8.46 -9.75
N GLU A 224 5.97 7.37 -10.50
CA GLU A 224 4.91 6.39 -10.69
C GLU A 224 4.57 5.68 -9.38
N GLY A 225 5.58 5.22 -8.62
CA GLY A 225 5.37 4.59 -7.31
C GLY A 225 4.80 5.54 -6.26
N ARG A 226 5.20 6.82 -6.31
CA ARG A 226 4.64 7.89 -5.48
C ARG A 226 3.16 8.14 -5.80
N ILE A 227 2.80 8.29 -7.07
CA ILE A 227 1.41 8.46 -7.53
C ILE A 227 0.57 7.24 -7.13
N LYS A 228 1.04 6.02 -7.40
CA LYS A 228 0.32 4.78 -7.03
C LYS A 228 0.06 4.68 -5.53
N SER A 229 1.05 5.05 -4.72
CA SER A 229 0.91 5.12 -3.26
C SER A 229 -0.11 6.18 -2.84
N ALA A 230 -0.03 7.39 -3.41
CA ALA A 230 -0.94 8.49 -3.10
C ALA A 230 -2.39 8.22 -3.54
N VAL A 231 -2.61 7.53 -4.67
CA VAL A 231 -3.95 7.09 -5.11
C VAL A 231 -4.57 6.13 -4.09
N GLY A 232 -3.82 5.10 -3.65
CA GLY A 232 -4.34 4.11 -2.70
C GLY A 232 -4.47 4.63 -1.27
N ILE A 233 -3.40 5.23 -0.73
CA ILE A 233 -3.36 5.75 0.64
C ILE A 233 -4.25 7.00 0.74
N GLY A 234 -4.14 7.93 -0.19
CA GLY A 234 -4.91 9.18 -0.20
C GLY A 234 -6.42 8.93 -0.30
N ALA A 235 -6.86 7.93 -1.06
CA ALA A 235 -8.29 7.57 -1.09
C ALA A 235 -8.84 7.17 0.28
N LEU A 236 -8.08 6.44 1.09
CA LEU A 236 -8.47 6.05 2.45
C LEU A 236 -8.33 7.20 3.44
N LEU A 237 -7.26 8.00 3.31
CA LEU A 237 -7.10 9.19 4.13
C LEU A 237 -8.21 10.21 3.86
N ALA A 238 -8.71 10.34 2.64
CA ALA A 238 -9.87 11.16 2.32
C ALA A 238 -11.15 10.70 3.03
N ASP A 239 -11.30 9.39 3.26
CA ASP A 239 -12.37 8.80 4.09
C ASP A 239 -12.13 8.96 5.60
N GLY A 240 -10.99 9.54 6.00
CA GLY A 240 -10.57 9.60 7.39
C GLY A 240 -10.08 8.27 7.96
N ILE A 241 -9.86 7.27 7.11
CA ILE A 241 -9.40 5.93 7.49
C ILE A 241 -7.87 5.92 7.49
N GLY A 242 -7.25 5.67 8.65
CA GLY A 242 -5.80 5.53 8.79
C GLY A 242 -5.25 6.20 10.05
N ASP A 243 -4.35 5.50 10.73
CA ASP A 243 -3.72 5.96 11.98
C ASP A 243 -2.19 5.92 11.90
N THR A 244 -1.67 5.17 10.94
CA THR A 244 -0.27 5.15 10.56
C THR A 244 -0.15 4.68 9.11
N LEU A 245 0.93 5.03 8.43
CA LEU A 245 1.12 4.65 7.02
C LEU A 245 2.56 4.28 6.70
N ARG A 246 2.74 3.57 5.60
CA ARG A 246 4.03 3.38 4.94
C ARG A 246 3.84 3.44 3.42
N VAL A 247 4.63 4.27 2.77
CA VAL A 247 4.84 4.25 1.31
C VAL A 247 5.88 3.16 1.02
N SER A 248 5.66 2.29 0.03
CA SER A 248 6.58 1.18 -0.28
C SER A 248 7.24 1.40 -1.63
N LEU A 249 8.45 1.98 -1.65
CA LEU A 249 9.18 2.32 -2.88
C LEU A 249 10.37 1.40 -3.11
N THR A 250 10.66 1.07 -4.36
CA THR A 250 11.91 0.40 -4.77
C THR A 250 13.07 1.41 -4.80
N GLU A 251 13.31 2.07 -3.67
CA GLU A 251 14.29 3.14 -3.47
C GLU A 251 14.98 2.96 -2.10
N ALA A 252 15.88 3.87 -1.73
CA ALA A 252 16.38 3.92 -0.37
C ALA A 252 15.21 4.14 0.63
N PRO A 253 15.09 3.36 1.73
CA PRO A 253 13.92 3.44 2.62
C PRO A 253 13.65 4.80 3.24
N GLU A 254 14.68 5.62 3.42
CA GLU A 254 14.57 7.02 3.85
C GLU A 254 13.75 7.88 2.88
N ASN A 255 13.72 7.56 1.58
CA ASN A 255 12.92 8.27 0.58
C ASN A 255 11.41 7.99 0.71
N GLU A 256 11.01 6.93 1.42
CA GLU A 256 9.59 6.65 1.71
C GLU A 256 9.00 7.69 2.68
N VAL A 257 9.85 8.28 3.55
CA VAL A 257 9.42 9.09 4.69
C VAL A 257 8.85 10.46 4.29
N PRO A 258 9.50 11.26 3.42
CA PRO A 258 8.94 12.54 2.98
C PRO A 258 7.58 12.39 2.29
N VAL A 259 7.42 11.36 1.46
CA VAL A 259 6.16 11.06 0.76
C VAL A 259 5.08 10.67 1.77
N GLY A 260 5.43 9.81 2.74
CA GLY A 260 4.51 9.44 3.81
C GLY A 260 4.07 10.63 4.66
N ARG A 261 5.02 11.52 5.01
CA ARG A 261 4.73 12.73 5.78
C ARG A 261 3.84 13.70 5.02
N PHE A 262 4.07 13.87 3.73
CA PHE A 262 3.20 14.67 2.87
C PHE A 262 1.76 14.16 2.95
N LEU A 263 1.54 12.86 2.71
CA LEU A 263 0.20 12.28 2.71
C LEU A 263 -0.48 12.33 4.09
N ALA A 264 0.26 12.09 5.17
CA ALA A 264 -0.25 12.13 6.54
C ALA A 264 -0.86 13.51 6.88
N ASN A 265 -0.27 14.59 6.37
CA ASN A 265 -0.68 15.96 6.67
C ASN A 265 -1.64 16.56 5.62
N TYR A 266 -1.75 15.94 4.43
CA TYR A 266 -2.42 16.55 3.26
C TYR A 266 -3.92 16.85 3.46
N PHE A 267 -4.59 16.09 4.33
CA PHE A 267 -6.03 16.23 4.59
C PHE A 267 -6.34 17.06 5.82
N GLU A 268 -5.32 17.54 6.55
CA GLU A 268 -5.52 18.39 7.72
C GLU A 268 -6.12 19.74 7.31
N GLY A 269 -7.01 20.27 8.14
CA GLY A 269 -7.60 21.60 7.93
C GLY A 269 -8.72 21.68 6.89
N ARG A 270 -9.19 20.56 6.31
CA ARG A 270 -10.38 20.56 5.44
C ARG A 270 -11.64 20.89 6.22
N THR A 271 -12.31 21.98 5.85
CA THR A 271 -13.50 22.50 6.55
C THR A 271 -14.78 22.44 5.74
N ALA A 272 -14.69 22.44 4.40
CA ALA A 272 -15.88 22.40 3.57
C ALA A 272 -16.67 21.08 3.73
N HIS A 273 -18.00 21.23 3.73
CA HIS A 273 -18.97 20.15 3.82
C HIS A 273 -20.02 20.32 2.72
N PHE A 274 -20.58 19.22 2.26
CA PHE A 274 -21.51 19.19 1.13
C PHE A 274 -22.66 18.23 1.42
N GLU A 275 -23.88 18.61 1.05
CA GLU A 275 -25.06 17.77 1.21
C GLU A 275 -25.24 16.85 0.01
N VAL A 276 -25.66 15.60 0.26
CA VAL A 276 -26.01 14.62 -0.78
C VAL A 276 -27.39 14.05 -0.52
N ASP A 277 -28.31 14.27 -1.46
CA ASP A 277 -29.72 13.89 -1.31
C ASP A 277 -29.98 12.40 -1.59
N ASN A 278 -29.12 11.78 -2.40
CA ASN A 278 -29.27 10.39 -2.83
C ASN A 278 -27.93 9.67 -3.00
N THR A 279 -27.72 8.60 -2.22
CA THR A 279 -26.54 7.73 -2.27
C THR A 279 -26.83 6.35 -2.88
N ALA A 280 -28.07 6.09 -3.35
CA ALA A 280 -28.51 4.76 -3.77
C ALA A 280 -27.71 4.16 -4.95
N HIS A 281 -26.98 4.98 -5.69
CA HIS A 281 -26.17 4.56 -6.84
C HIS A 281 -24.67 4.50 -6.54
N TYR A 282 -24.25 4.71 -5.29
CA TYR A 282 -22.87 4.71 -4.85
C TYR A 282 -22.62 3.57 -3.84
N SER A 283 -21.53 2.83 -4.03
CA SER A 283 -21.01 1.90 -3.04
C SER A 283 -19.55 2.23 -2.76
N PRO A 284 -19.16 2.51 -1.50
CA PRO A 284 -17.76 2.73 -1.16
C PRO A 284 -16.96 1.41 -1.14
N THR A 285 -17.63 0.25 -1.09
CA THR A 285 -16.97 -1.06 -0.93
C THR A 285 -16.94 -1.90 -2.20
N THR A 286 -17.56 -1.43 -3.29
CA THR A 286 -17.60 -2.14 -4.56
C THR A 286 -17.44 -1.18 -5.72
N PHE A 287 -16.51 -1.49 -6.62
CA PHE A 287 -16.37 -0.70 -7.84
C PHE A 287 -17.51 -0.97 -8.80
N LYS A 288 -18.18 0.10 -9.20
CA LYS A 288 -19.15 0.11 -10.28
C LYS A 288 -19.00 1.40 -11.05
N ALA A 289 -18.48 1.30 -12.28
CA ALA A 289 -18.41 2.46 -13.16
C ALA A 289 -19.82 3.06 -13.36
N ARG A 290 -19.91 4.38 -13.27
CA ARG A 290 -21.17 5.11 -13.48
C ARG A 290 -21.63 4.98 -14.93
N THR A 291 -20.70 4.96 -15.88
CA THR A 291 -20.97 4.84 -17.33
C THR A 291 -20.01 3.87 -18.01
N ASN A 292 -20.22 3.62 -19.31
CA ASN A 292 -19.31 2.85 -20.17
C ASN A 292 -18.34 3.77 -20.95
N HIS A 293 -18.23 5.05 -20.58
CA HIS A 293 -17.33 5.98 -21.25
C HIS A 293 -15.86 5.59 -21.01
N LYS A 294 -15.03 5.88 -22.01
CA LYS A 294 -13.59 5.60 -21.95
C LYS A 294 -12.96 6.50 -20.89
N PRO A 295 -12.00 5.99 -20.09
CA PRO A 295 -11.23 6.87 -19.23
C PRO A 295 -10.27 7.77 -20.02
N ILE A 296 -10.29 9.08 -19.73
CA ILE A 296 -9.62 10.11 -20.56
C ILE A 296 -8.79 11.12 -19.77
N THR A 297 -7.81 11.71 -20.46
CA THR A 297 -7.05 12.88 -20.00
C THR A 297 -7.73 14.18 -20.45
N HIS A 298 -7.23 15.33 -19.99
CA HIS A 298 -7.77 16.64 -20.39
C HIS A 298 -7.69 16.90 -21.90
N SER A 299 -6.71 16.29 -22.58
CA SER A 299 -6.49 16.45 -24.02
C SER A 299 -7.51 15.71 -24.89
N GLU A 300 -8.26 14.77 -24.31
CA GLU A 300 -9.21 13.88 -25.00
C GLU A 300 -10.69 14.28 -24.75
N ILE A 301 -10.95 15.40 -24.09
CA ILE A 301 -12.31 15.85 -23.72
C ILE A 301 -13.11 16.19 -24.99
N THR A 302 -14.31 15.59 -25.09
CA THR A 302 -15.29 15.85 -26.16
C THR A 302 -16.61 16.34 -25.54
N SER A 303 -17.61 16.65 -26.38
CA SER A 303 -18.96 16.99 -25.91
C SER A 303 -19.70 15.86 -25.21
N GLU A 304 -19.16 14.63 -25.22
CA GLU A 304 -19.72 13.49 -24.48
C GLU A 304 -19.35 13.51 -22.99
N TYR A 305 -18.43 14.41 -22.59
CA TYR A 305 -17.91 14.53 -21.24
C TYR A 305 -18.29 15.88 -20.63
N ARG A 306 -18.72 15.83 -19.37
CA ARG A 306 -18.97 16.99 -18.52
C ARG A 306 -17.78 17.20 -17.59
N VAL A 307 -17.25 18.42 -17.59
CA VAL A 307 -16.19 18.83 -16.64
C VAL A 307 -16.82 19.29 -15.34
N VAL A 308 -16.34 18.77 -14.22
CA VAL A 308 -16.73 19.16 -12.86
C VAL A 308 -15.50 19.71 -12.15
N GLU A 309 -15.48 21.01 -11.92
CA GLU A 309 -14.36 21.70 -11.27
C GLU A 309 -14.57 21.80 -9.75
N ALA A 310 -13.55 21.45 -8.97
CA ALA A 310 -13.56 21.62 -7.52
C ALA A 310 -12.68 22.80 -7.10
N THR A 311 -13.24 23.69 -6.28
CA THR A 311 -12.59 24.96 -5.86
C THR A 311 -12.41 25.10 -4.36
N SER A 312 -13.02 24.21 -3.57
CA SER A 312 -12.93 24.22 -2.11
C SER A 312 -11.62 23.64 -1.58
N ASP A 313 -11.44 23.73 -0.25
CA ASP A 313 -10.40 23.03 0.50
C ASP A 313 -10.67 21.52 0.62
N ASN A 314 -11.86 21.03 0.25
CA ASN A 314 -12.24 19.61 0.32
C ASN A 314 -12.75 19.07 -1.04
N PRO A 315 -11.89 19.04 -2.07
CA PRO A 315 -12.29 18.70 -3.45
C PRO A 315 -12.92 17.32 -3.58
N THR A 316 -12.41 16.35 -2.83
CA THR A 316 -12.86 14.97 -2.90
C THR A 316 -14.36 14.84 -2.56
N HIS A 317 -14.82 15.57 -1.55
CA HIS A 317 -16.23 15.59 -1.16
C HIS A 317 -17.06 16.55 -2.02
N GLU A 318 -16.47 17.65 -2.51
CA GLU A 318 -17.11 18.58 -3.46
C GLU A 318 -17.50 17.86 -4.75
N TRP A 319 -16.54 17.16 -5.38
CA TRP A 319 -16.81 16.36 -6.58
C TRP A 319 -17.83 15.28 -6.32
N ARG A 320 -17.70 14.54 -5.20
CA ARG A 320 -18.65 13.47 -4.87
C ARG A 320 -20.07 14.02 -4.76
N ALA A 321 -20.26 15.13 -4.04
CA ALA A 321 -21.58 15.75 -3.91
C ALA A 321 -22.11 16.26 -5.25
N ALA A 322 -21.28 16.94 -6.03
CA ALA A 322 -21.67 17.44 -7.35
C ALA A 322 -22.15 16.32 -8.28
N ILE A 323 -21.42 15.20 -8.32
CA ILE A 323 -21.73 14.04 -9.16
C ILE A 323 -22.99 13.31 -8.68
N LEU A 324 -23.11 13.06 -7.38
CA LEU A 324 -24.25 12.30 -6.83
C LEU A 324 -25.57 13.07 -6.86
N ASN A 325 -25.52 14.40 -6.68
CA ASN A 325 -26.73 15.23 -6.76
C ASN A 325 -27.16 15.53 -8.19
N ASN A 326 -26.28 15.37 -9.18
CA ASN A 326 -26.56 15.67 -10.59
C ASN A 326 -26.26 14.45 -11.47
N PRO A 327 -27.00 13.34 -11.32
CA PRO A 327 -26.78 12.14 -12.11
C PRO A 327 -26.94 12.46 -13.61
N THR A 328 -25.99 11.99 -14.41
CA THR A 328 -25.95 12.18 -15.87
C THR A 328 -25.51 10.89 -16.55
N THR A 329 -25.73 10.79 -17.86
CA THR A 329 -25.20 9.73 -18.73
C THR A 329 -23.93 10.15 -19.47
N GLU A 330 -23.56 11.44 -19.43
CA GLU A 330 -22.28 11.94 -19.94
C GLU A 330 -21.12 11.34 -19.12
N GLY A 331 -19.92 11.26 -19.70
CA GLY A 331 -18.70 10.97 -18.95
C GLY A 331 -18.38 12.14 -18.02
N ILE A 332 -17.72 11.88 -16.89
CA ILE A 332 -17.34 12.93 -15.93
C ILE A 332 -15.83 13.09 -15.91
N VAL A 333 -15.37 14.32 -16.11
CA VAL A 333 -13.97 14.74 -15.96
C VAL A 333 -13.86 15.60 -14.72
N ILE A 334 -13.10 15.16 -13.72
CA ILE A 334 -12.85 15.95 -12.51
C ILE A 334 -11.66 16.88 -12.73
N LYS A 335 -11.89 18.19 -12.56
CA LYS A 335 -10.90 19.24 -12.78
C LYS A 335 -10.52 19.92 -11.47
N ARG A 336 -9.22 20.11 -11.24
CA ARG A 336 -8.72 20.96 -10.14
C ARG A 336 -7.43 21.66 -10.53
N ARG A 337 -7.26 22.86 -9.99
CA ARG A 337 -6.08 23.68 -10.15
C ARG A 337 -5.07 23.45 -9.03
N TYR A 338 -3.79 23.33 -9.39
CA TYR A 338 -2.66 23.15 -8.48
C TYR A 338 -1.57 24.19 -8.78
N GLU A 339 -1.29 25.08 -7.83
CA GLU A 339 -0.39 26.24 -8.01
C GLU A 339 1.09 25.93 -7.73
N SER A 340 1.44 24.69 -7.36
CA SER A 340 2.85 24.34 -7.11
C SER A 340 3.63 24.26 -8.43
N SER A 341 4.86 24.76 -8.43
CA SER A 341 5.83 24.51 -9.51
C SER A 341 6.60 23.19 -9.34
N ASP A 342 6.45 22.53 -8.19
CA ASP A 342 7.05 21.22 -7.91
C ASP A 342 6.15 20.11 -8.47
N LYS A 343 6.67 19.39 -9.47
CA LYS A 343 5.99 18.27 -10.14
C LYS A 343 5.60 17.16 -9.17
N GLU A 344 6.45 16.83 -8.20
CA GLU A 344 6.14 15.77 -7.23
C GLU A 344 5.00 16.19 -6.31
N ILE A 345 4.99 17.45 -5.86
CA ILE A 345 3.89 17.98 -5.03
C ILE A 345 2.57 18.00 -5.82
N VAL A 346 2.57 18.44 -7.07
CA VAL A 346 1.35 18.40 -7.91
C VAL A 346 0.86 16.98 -8.09
N ALA A 347 1.76 16.05 -8.43
CA ALA A 347 1.41 14.64 -8.63
C ALA A 347 0.80 14.00 -7.37
N LEU A 348 1.43 14.19 -6.20
CA LEU A 348 0.95 13.67 -4.93
C LEU A 348 -0.40 14.29 -4.52
N SER A 349 -0.54 15.60 -4.70
CA SER A 349 -1.78 16.34 -4.39
C SER A 349 -2.94 15.85 -5.26
N ALA A 350 -2.73 15.76 -6.57
CA ALA A 350 -3.72 15.27 -7.54
C ALA A 350 -4.10 13.81 -7.26
N ALA A 351 -3.12 12.94 -6.99
CA ALA A 351 -3.36 11.55 -6.63
C ALA A 351 -4.19 11.39 -5.36
N ALA A 352 -3.87 12.16 -4.32
CA ALA A 352 -4.59 12.12 -3.05
C ALA A 352 -6.03 12.64 -3.18
N ASP A 353 -6.25 13.70 -3.97
CA ASP A 353 -7.58 14.30 -4.16
C ASP A 353 -8.48 13.46 -5.08
N MET A 354 -7.96 13.06 -6.24
CA MET A 354 -8.72 12.45 -7.34
C MET A 354 -8.83 10.94 -7.23
N GLY A 355 -7.85 10.28 -6.58
CA GLY A 355 -7.74 8.82 -6.54
C GLY A 355 -9.01 8.13 -6.06
N GLN A 356 -9.68 8.70 -5.05
CA GLN A 356 -10.93 8.16 -4.53
C GLN A 356 -12.05 8.13 -5.57
N LEU A 357 -12.29 9.24 -6.28
CA LEU A 357 -13.40 9.34 -7.25
C LEU A 357 -13.21 8.35 -8.40
N LEU A 358 -11.95 8.11 -8.79
CA LEU A 358 -11.57 7.15 -9.81
C LEU A 358 -11.74 5.70 -9.32
N ILE A 359 -11.27 5.39 -8.11
CA ILE A 359 -11.40 4.07 -7.49
C ILE A 359 -12.87 3.70 -7.25
N ASP A 360 -13.71 4.70 -6.97
CA ASP A 360 -15.13 4.51 -6.73
C ASP A 360 -15.95 4.43 -8.04
N GLY A 361 -15.33 4.71 -9.20
CA GLY A 361 -16.00 4.69 -10.50
C GLY A 361 -16.95 5.86 -10.75
N LEU A 362 -16.77 6.97 -10.02
CA LEU A 362 -17.60 8.19 -10.14
C LEU A 362 -17.14 9.12 -11.28
N ALA A 363 -15.87 9.04 -11.65
CA ALA A 363 -15.28 9.83 -12.72
C ALA A 363 -14.54 8.93 -13.73
N GLU A 364 -14.62 9.30 -15.00
CA GLU A 364 -13.92 8.63 -16.10
C GLU A 364 -12.70 9.43 -16.56
N GLY A 365 -12.67 10.75 -16.35
CA GLY A 365 -11.54 11.59 -16.73
C GLY A 365 -10.98 12.45 -15.62
N VAL A 366 -9.75 12.90 -15.84
CA VAL A 366 -9.04 13.83 -14.97
C VAL A 366 -8.57 15.05 -15.76
N TRP A 367 -8.54 16.20 -15.11
CA TRP A 367 -7.90 17.40 -15.61
C TRP A 367 -7.15 18.10 -14.48
N ILE A 368 -5.82 18.01 -14.52
CA ILE A 368 -4.91 18.74 -13.64
C ILE A 368 -4.59 20.09 -14.30
N ASP A 369 -5.16 21.18 -13.77
CA ASP A 369 -4.77 22.55 -14.17
C ASP A 369 -3.54 22.98 -13.36
N ALA A 370 -2.34 22.76 -13.90
CA ALA A 370 -1.07 23.13 -13.26
C ALA A 370 -0.30 24.15 -14.13
N PRO A 371 -0.54 25.47 -13.95
CA PRO A 371 -0.02 26.52 -14.84
C PRO A 371 1.50 26.65 -14.86
N HIS A 372 2.19 26.05 -13.86
CA HIS A 372 3.64 26.12 -13.71
C HIS A 372 4.37 24.88 -14.23
N LEU A 373 3.65 23.89 -14.77
CA LEU A 373 4.21 22.67 -15.34
C LEU A 373 4.01 22.65 -16.86
N THR A 374 4.77 21.81 -17.55
CA THR A 374 4.60 21.63 -18.99
C THR A 374 3.33 20.82 -19.28
N ALA A 375 2.74 21.02 -20.46
CA ALA A 375 1.58 20.22 -20.88
C ALA A 375 1.89 18.71 -20.96
N GLU A 376 3.14 18.36 -21.32
CA GLU A 376 3.63 16.99 -21.34
C GLU A 376 3.66 16.40 -19.93
N ASP A 377 4.24 17.11 -18.95
CA ASP A 377 4.27 16.67 -17.56
C ASP A 377 2.86 16.43 -16.99
N VAL A 378 1.94 17.36 -17.29
CA VAL A 378 0.53 17.26 -16.87
C VAL A 378 -0.14 16.03 -17.46
N ASN A 379 -0.03 15.85 -18.78
CA ASN A 379 -0.61 14.71 -19.47
C ASN A 379 -0.03 13.38 -18.96
N ASP A 380 1.29 13.31 -18.74
CA ASP A 380 1.93 12.13 -18.16
C ASP A 380 1.41 11.78 -16.77
N MET A 381 1.25 12.79 -15.89
CA MET A 381 0.69 12.59 -14.55
C MET A 381 -0.76 12.09 -14.62
N GLU A 382 -1.59 12.64 -15.51
CA GLU A 382 -2.96 12.20 -15.69
C GLU A 382 -3.05 10.74 -16.16
N LEU A 383 -2.20 10.32 -17.10
CA LEU A 383 -2.12 8.92 -17.53
C LEU A 383 -1.65 8.00 -16.39
N MET A 384 -0.68 8.44 -15.58
CA MET A 384 -0.23 7.69 -14.40
C MET A 384 -1.34 7.57 -13.35
N LEU A 385 -2.15 8.60 -13.14
CA LEU A 385 -3.30 8.55 -12.23
C LEU A 385 -4.35 7.53 -12.68
N LEU A 386 -4.74 7.58 -13.95
CA LEU A 386 -5.71 6.63 -14.51
C LEU A 386 -5.19 5.18 -14.43
N GLN A 387 -3.89 4.97 -14.64
CA GLN A 387 -3.25 3.66 -14.49
C GLN A 387 -3.22 3.19 -13.03
N ALA A 388 -2.80 4.06 -12.11
CA ALA A 388 -2.76 3.80 -10.68
C ALA A 388 -4.14 3.48 -10.10
N SER A 389 -5.21 4.10 -10.62
CA SER A 389 -6.60 3.82 -10.24
C SER A 389 -7.23 2.63 -10.98
N ARG A 390 -6.46 1.92 -11.82
CA ARG A 390 -6.90 0.73 -12.59
C ARG A 390 -7.98 1.02 -13.63
N LEU A 391 -8.07 2.25 -14.13
CA LEU A 391 -9.05 2.65 -15.14
C LEU A 391 -8.50 2.51 -16.56
N ARG A 392 -7.24 2.92 -16.79
CA ARG A 392 -6.61 2.86 -18.12
C ARG A 392 -5.12 2.61 -18.00
N PHE A 393 -4.65 1.56 -18.68
CA PHE A 393 -3.24 1.23 -18.80
C PHE A 393 -2.69 1.87 -20.07
N THR A 394 -1.53 2.51 -19.97
CA THR A 394 -0.96 3.32 -21.07
C THR A 394 0.48 2.94 -21.39
N ARG A 395 1.13 2.29 -20.42
CA ARG A 395 2.49 1.76 -20.47
C ARG A 395 2.52 0.46 -19.67
N THR A 396 3.62 -0.27 -19.75
CA THR A 396 3.83 -1.43 -18.89
C THR A 396 3.78 -1.01 -17.43
N GLU A 397 3.03 -1.76 -16.63
CA GLU A 397 3.01 -1.59 -15.18
C GLU A 397 4.08 -2.48 -14.55
N TYR A 398 4.85 -1.90 -13.63
CA TYR A 398 5.83 -2.62 -12.84
C TYR A 398 5.31 -2.81 -11.41
N ILE A 399 5.20 -4.07 -10.98
CA ILE A 399 4.83 -4.47 -9.63
C ILE A 399 6.13 -4.89 -8.95
N ALA A 400 6.85 -3.94 -8.35
CA ALA A 400 8.20 -4.17 -7.87
C ALA A 400 8.30 -4.00 -6.36
N CYS A 401 8.96 -4.95 -5.69
CA CYS A 401 9.08 -4.88 -4.24
C CYS A 401 10.00 -3.74 -3.78
N PRO A 402 9.76 -3.12 -2.61
CA PRO A 402 10.59 -2.03 -2.10
C PRO A 402 12.00 -2.49 -1.68
N SER A 403 12.35 -3.76 -1.91
CA SER A 403 13.42 -4.48 -1.24
C SER A 403 13.16 -4.67 0.26
N CYS A 404 13.89 -5.62 0.85
CA CYS A 404 14.04 -5.79 2.29
C CYS A 404 15.31 -6.61 2.56
N GLY A 405 15.64 -6.90 3.82
CA GLY A 405 16.78 -7.76 4.20
C GLY A 405 16.74 -9.21 3.69
N ARG A 406 15.80 -9.53 2.79
CA ARG A 406 15.63 -10.83 2.13
C ARG A 406 15.95 -10.79 0.65
N THR A 407 16.12 -9.60 0.07
CA THR A 407 16.35 -9.44 -1.36
C THR A 407 17.67 -10.10 -1.74
N LEU A 408 17.63 -10.95 -2.77
CA LEU A 408 18.75 -11.83 -3.15
C LEU A 408 19.61 -11.28 -4.31
N TYR A 409 19.27 -10.12 -4.83
CA TYR A 409 19.94 -9.41 -5.92
C TYR A 409 19.68 -7.90 -5.81
N ASP A 410 20.38 -7.10 -6.59
CA ASP A 410 20.09 -5.66 -6.68
C ASP A 410 18.80 -5.42 -7.49
N ILE A 411 17.69 -5.33 -6.77
CA ILE A 411 16.38 -5.12 -7.38
C ILE A 411 16.24 -3.74 -8.03
N GLN A 412 16.93 -2.72 -7.53
CA GLN A 412 16.82 -1.35 -8.06
C GLN A 412 17.45 -1.30 -9.46
N THR A 413 18.68 -1.80 -9.57
CA THR A 413 19.39 -1.88 -10.85
C THR A 413 18.66 -2.79 -11.84
N THR A 414 18.15 -3.93 -11.39
CA THR A 414 17.39 -4.85 -12.23
C THR A 414 16.06 -4.27 -12.70
N LEU A 415 15.32 -3.58 -11.83
CA LEU A 415 14.08 -2.91 -12.21
C LEU A 415 14.35 -1.85 -13.28
N ALA A 416 15.39 -1.04 -13.11
CA ALA A 416 15.80 -0.06 -14.11
C ALA A 416 16.11 -0.71 -15.47
N ALA A 417 16.84 -1.83 -15.48
CA ALA A 417 17.17 -2.56 -16.70
C ALA A 417 15.92 -3.15 -17.38
N ILE A 418 15.00 -3.72 -16.62
CA ILE A 418 13.71 -4.21 -17.13
C ILE A 418 12.91 -3.06 -17.75
N LYS A 419 12.77 -1.93 -17.04
CA LYS A 419 12.03 -0.74 -17.52
C LYS A 419 12.61 -0.19 -18.82
N ALA A 420 13.94 -0.07 -18.90
CA ALA A 420 14.63 0.42 -20.09
C ALA A 420 14.30 -0.42 -21.34
N ARG A 421 14.06 -1.72 -21.17
CA ARG A 421 13.77 -2.63 -22.29
C ARG A 421 12.30 -2.90 -22.54
N THR A 422 11.39 -2.59 -21.62
CA THR A 422 9.98 -3.01 -21.73
C THR A 422 8.97 -1.87 -21.61
N SER A 423 9.38 -0.66 -21.26
CA SER A 423 8.47 0.48 -21.00
C SER A 423 7.63 0.92 -22.20
N HIS A 424 8.09 0.63 -23.42
CA HIS A 424 7.36 0.90 -24.67
C HIS A 424 6.15 -0.02 -24.88
N LEU A 425 6.13 -1.19 -24.22
CA LEU A 425 5.03 -2.14 -24.31
C LEU A 425 3.80 -1.61 -23.56
N LYS A 426 2.61 -1.94 -24.05
CA LYS A 426 1.31 -1.52 -23.50
C LYS A 426 0.54 -2.72 -22.96
N ASP A 427 -0.35 -2.46 -22.01
CA ASP A 427 -1.26 -3.46 -21.43
C ASP A 427 -0.52 -4.71 -20.90
N LEU A 428 0.66 -4.48 -20.32
CA LEU A 428 1.54 -5.51 -19.80
C LEU A 428 1.84 -5.22 -18.34
N LYS A 429 1.81 -6.24 -17.49
CA LYS A 429 2.18 -6.16 -16.08
C LYS A 429 3.35 -7.07 -15.78
N ILE A 430 4.45 -6.50 -15.29
CA ILE A 430 5.66 -7.25 -14.94
C ILE A 430 5.90 -7.13 -13.45
N GLY A 431 5.85 -8.26 -12.75
CA GLY A 431 6.25 -8.38 -11.35
C GLY A 431 7.75 -8.54 -11.22
N VAL A 432 8.40 -7.72 -10.38
CA VAL A 432 9.85 -7.78 -10.11
C VAL A 432 10.06 -7.94 -8.62
N MET A 433 10.43 -9.15 -8.20
CA MET A 433 10.39 -9.56 -6.80
C MET A 433 11.76 -9.98 -6.30
N GLY A 434 12.18 -9.39 -5.18
CA GLY A 434 13.49 -9.63 -4.59
C GLY A 434 13.70 -11.02 -4.00
N CYS A 435 12.62 -11.76 -3.71
CA CYS A 435 12.69 -13.09 -3.11
C CYS A 435 11.45 -13.95 -3.42
N ILE A 436 11.59 -15.27 -3.32
CA ILE A 436 10.53 -16.26 -3.55
C ILE A 436 9.43 -16.28 -2.46
N VAL A 437 9.70 -15.66 -1.31
CA VAL A 437 8.87 -15.78 -0.10
C VAL A 437 7.48 -15.18 -0.30
N ASN A 438 7.41 -13.87 -0.58
CA ASN A 438 6.13 -13.21 -0.87
C ASN A 438 5.96 -12.93 -2.36
N GLY A 439 7.06 -12.98 -3.14
CA GLY A 439 7.09 -12.56 -4.54
C GLY A 439 5.97 -13.16 -5.39
N PRO A 440 5.79 -14.51 -5.41
CA PRO A 440 4.73 -15.14 -6.19
C PRO A 440 3.30 -14.71 -5.83
N GLY A 441 3.05 -14.41 -4.54
CA GLY A 441 1.74 -13.92 -4.09
C GLY A 441 1.54 -12.44 -4.43
N GLU A 442 2.56 -11.62 -4.23
CA GLU A 442 2.54 -10.16 -4.48
C GLU A 442 2.45 -9.83 -5.98
N MET A 443 2.94 -10.71 -6.86
CA MET A 443 2.83 -10.57 -8.32
C MET A 443 1.68 -11.38 -8.93
N ALA A 444 0.74 -11.86 -8.11
CA ALA A 444 -0.31 -12.77 -8.57
C ALA A 444 -1.23 -12.19 -9.67
N ASP A 445 -1.24 -10.86 -9.83
CA ASP A 445 -1.95 -10.10 -10.84
C ASP A 445 -1.06 -9.62 -12.01
N ALA A 446 0.22 -10.01 -12.03
CA ALA A 446 1.15 -9.74 -13.11
C ALA A 446 1.00 -10.75 -14.26
N ASP A 447 1.28 -10.30 -15.48
CA ASP A 447 1.36 -11.16 -16.66
C ASP A 447 2.63 -12.00 -16.66
N TYR A 448 3.73 -11.39 -16.25
CA TYR A 448 5.05 -12.01 -16.15
C TYR A 448 5.69 -11.70 -14.81
N GLY A 449 6.46 -12.65 -14.28
CA GLY A 449 7.17 -12.50 -13.02
C GLY A 449 8.67 -12.73 -13.17
N TYR A 450 9.46 -11.85 -12.57
CA TYR A 450 10.91 -11.93 -12.40
C TYR A 450 11.22 -12.04 -10.91
N VAL A 451 11.49 -13.25 -10.41
CA VAL A 451 11.58 -13.52 -8.97
C VAL A 451 12.94 -14.08 -8.59
N GLY A 452 13.60 -13.47 -7.60
CA GLY A 452 14.82 -14.01 -7.02
C GLY A 452 14.57 -15.33 -6.31
N SER A 453 15.18 -16.42 -6.79
CA SER A 453 15.03 -17.77 -6.22
C SER A 453 16.18 -18.15 -5.29
N SER A 454 17.39 -17.66 -5.58
CA SER A 454 18.62 -17.87 -4.82
C SER A 454 19.58 -16.72 -5.15
N PRO A 455 20.69 -16.52 -4.39
CA PRO A 455 21.68 -15.50 -4.73
C PRO A 455 22.08 -15.58 -6.21
N GLU A 456 21.99 -14.45 -6.91
CA GLU A 456 22.30 -14.29 -8.35
C GLU A 456 21.43 -15.11 -9.32
N HIS A 457 20.34 -15.73 -8.86
CA HIS A 457 19.50 -16.58 -9.71
C HIS A 457 18.02 -16.19 -9.64
N ILE A 458 17.38 -16.29 -10.80
CA ILE A 458 16.02 -15.82 -11.07
C ILE A 458 15.16 -16.98 -11.57
N THR A 459 13.91 -16.99 -11.14
CA THR A 459 12.85 -17.83 -11.70
C THR A 459 11.84 -16.93 -12.41
N LEU A 460 11.51 -17.29 -13.66
CA LEU A 460 10.57 -16.57 -14.51
C LEU A 460 9.20 -17.22 -14.47
N TYR A 461 8.17 -16.38 -14.46
CA TYR A 461 6.78 -16.80 -14.36
C TYR A 461 5.95 -16.21 -15.50
N ARG A 462 4.92 -16.96 -15.91
CA ARG A 462 3.79 -16.48 -16.72
C ARG A 462 2.55 -16.59 -15.85
N GLY A 463 1.99 -15.44 -15.45
CA GLY A 463 1.03 -15.38 -14.35
C GLY A 463 1.60 -16.03 -13.08
N ARG A 464 0.95 -17.08 -12.61
CA ARG A 464 1.39 -17.86 -11.43
C ARG A 464 2.23 -19.10 -11.79
N GLU A 465 2.36 -19.41 -13.07
CA GLU A 465 3.07 -20.62 -13.53
C GLU A 465 4.55 -20.34 -13.73
N ILE A 466 5.39 -21.23 -13.21
CA ILE A 466 6.84 -21.17 -13.43
C ILE A 466 7.12 -21.63 -14.86
N VAL A 467 7.78 -20.78 -15.65
CA VAL A 467 8.18 -21.08 -17.03
C VAL A 467 9.62 -21.55 -17.08
N GLU A 468 10.51 -20.85 -16.37
CA GLU A 468 11.94 -21.16 -16.32
C GLU A 468 12.47 -20.95 -14.90
N ARG A 469 13.37 -21.85 -14.44
CA ARG A 469 13.88 -21.86 -13.08
C ARG A 469 15.38 -21.61 -13.06
N ASN A 470 15.82 -20.93 -12.00
CA ASN A 470 17.22 -20.84 -11.61
C ASN A 470 18.13 -20.37 -12.77
N ILE A 471 17.68 -19.34 -13.49
CA ILE A 471 18.44 -18.66 -14.53
C ILE A 471 19.41 -17.70 -13.87
N HIS A 472 20.65 -17.65 -14.32
CA HIS A 472 21.59 -16.66 -13.81
C HIS A 472 21.10 -15.23 -14.12
N GLN A 473 21.20 -14.31 -13.17
CA GLN A 473 20.59 -12.97 -13.26
C GLN A 473 21.04 -12.18 -14.50
N SER A 474 22.26 -12.42 -14.98
CA SER A 474 22.81 -11.75 -16.17
C SER A 474 22.09 -12.12 -17.47
N GLU A 475 21.44 -13.28 -17.52
CA GLU A 475 20.74 -13.81 -18.71
C GLU A 475 19.21 -13.72 -18.57
N ALA A 476 18.72 -13.62 -17.32
CA ALA A 476 17.29 -13.72 -17.02
C ALA A 476 16.43 -12.64 -17.71
N LEU A 477 16.95 -11.43 -17.95
CA LEU A 477 16.21 -10.38 -18.67
C LEU A 477 16.02 -10.74 -20.15
N ASP A 478 17.03 -11.29 -20.80
CA ASP A 478 16.91 -11.74 -22.18
C ASP A 478 15.90 -12.87 -22.31
N HIS A 479 15.94 -13.83 -21.37
CA HIS A 479 14.96 -14.92 -21.30
C HIS A 479 13.54 -14.39 -21.10
N LEU A 480 13.32 -13.43 -20.19
CA LEU A 480 12.01 -12.81 -20.00
C LEU A 480 11.48 -12.20 -21.31
N ILE A 481 12.34 -11.53 -22.07
CA ILE A 481 11.96 -10.87 -23.30
C ILE A 481 11.66 -11.87 -24.41
N GLU A 482 12.43 -12.96 -24.50
CA GLU A 482 12.13 -14.05 -25.43
C GLU A 482 10.80 -14.75 -25.08
N ILE A 483 10.44 -14.87 -23.81
CA ILE A 483 9.10 -15.36 -23.40
C ILE A 483 8.02 -14.39 -23.88
N ILE A 484 8.16 -13.08 -23.65
CA ILE A 484 7.18 -12.07 -24.08
C ILE A 484 7.01 -12.07 -25.61
N LYS A 485 8.11 -12.20 -26.37
CA LYS A 485 8.08 -12.32 -27.83
C LYS A 485 7.38 -13.59 -28.30
N ARG A 486 7.68 -14.75 -27.70
CA ARG A 486 7.04 -16.03 -28.02
C ARG A 486 5.53 -16.00 -27.78
N ASP A 487 5.10 -15.21 -26.80
CA ASP A 487 3.69 -15.01 -26.48
C ASP A 487 3.00 -13.98 -27.40
N GLY A 488 3.72 -13.37 -28.35
CA GLY A 488 3.19 -12.39 -29.29
C GLY A 488 2.84 -11.04 -28.66
N ARG A 489 3.34 -10.76 -27.45
CA ARG A 489 3.06 -9.52 -26.69
C ARG A 489 4.19 -8.49 -26.78
N TRP A 490 5.17 -8.73 -27.64
CA TRP A 490 6.24 -7.79 -27.95
C TRP A 490 5.87 -6.95 -29.18
N HIS A 491 5.91 -5.63 -29.03
CA HIS A 491 5.62 -4.67 -30.11
C HIS A 491 6.70 -3.60 -30.07
N ASP A 492 7.42 -3.41 -31.19
CA ASP A 492 8.57 -2.48 -31.27
C ASP A 492 8.16 -1.00 -31.25
#